data_AF-Q4D3J3-F1
#
_entry.id   AF-Q4D3J3-F1
#
_cell.length_a   1.000
_cell.length_b   1.000
_cell.length_c   1.000
_cell.angle_alpha   90.00
_cell.angle_beta   90.00
_cell.angle_gamma   90.00
#
_symmetry.space_group_name_H-M   'P 1'
#
loop_
_entity.id
_entity.type
_entity.pdbx_description
1 polymer ?
#
loop_
_entity_poly.entity_id
_entity_poly.type
_entity_poly.pdbx_seq_one_letter_code
_entity_poly.pdbx_strand_id
1 'polypeptide(L)' 'DGAASGSEVFFPVDVSFTSCRTVAKVQVVEVVRTETGTPVRFSQESRLVTESYTVPA' A
#
# COMPACT_ATOMS: atom_id res chain seq x y z
N ASP A 1 -35.00 4.23 -24.67
CA ASP A 1 -33.80 4.75 -24.01
C ASP A 1 -33.73 4.39 -22.52
N GLY A 2 -33.33 3.15 -22.17
CA GLY A 2 -33.35 2.71 -20.76
C GLY A 2 -32.26 1.73 -20.33
N ALA A 3 -31.28 1.42 -21.19
CA ALA A 3 -30.21 0.47 -20.87
C ALA A 3 -28.91 1.12 -20.37
N ALA A 4 -28.76 2.44 -20.52
CA ALA A 4 -27.55 3.17 -20.10
C ALA A 4 -27.49 3.45 -18.59
N SER A 5 -28.61 3.40 -17.86
CA SER A 5 -28.65 3.73 -16.41
C SER A 5 -28.43 2.53 -15.48
N GLY A 6 -28.25 1.31 -16.00
CA GLY A 6 -28.11 0.11 -15.16
C GLY A 6 -26.72 -0.07 -14.55
N SER A 7 -25.67 0.34 -15.26
CA SER A 7 -24.29 0.15 -14.83
C SER A 7 -23.85 1.15 -13.77
N GLU A 8 -24.33 2.41 -13.85
CA GLU A 8 -23.97 3.48 -12.91
C GLU A 8 -24.29 3.13 -11.44
N VAL A 9 -25.27 2.24 -11.21
CA VAL A 9 -25.67 1.79 -9.86
C VAL A 9 -24.57 0.98 -9.17
N PHE A 10 -23.67 0.34 -9.92
CA PHE A 10 -22.62 -0.51 -9.36
C PHE A 10 -21.33 0.25 -9.04
N PHE A 11 -21.25 1.54 -9.35
CA PHE A 11 -20.02 2.32 -9.26
C PHE A 11 -20.19 3.61 -8.43
N PRO A 12 -19.11 4.10 -7.79
CA PRO A 12 -17.78 3.50 -7.76
C PRO A 12 -17.72 2.26 -6.86
N VAL A 13 -16.81 1.34 -7.18
CA VAL A 13 -16.48 0.21 -6.28
C VAL A 13 -15.24 0.58 -5.48
N ASP A 14 -15.38 0.69 -4.16
CA ASP A 14 -14.26 0.84 -3.25
C ASP A 14 -13.52 -0.50 -3.08
N VAL A 15 -12.20 -0.47 -3.27
CA VAL A 15 -11.35 -1.66 -3.12
C VAL A 15 -10.40 -1.45 -1.95
N SER A 16 -10.45 -2.36 -0.98
CA SER A 16 -9.51 -2.41 0.15
C SER A 16 -8.57 -3.61 0.00
N PHE A 17 -7.26 -3.38 0.08
CA PHE A 17 -6.27 -4.46 0.09
C PHE A 17 -5.08 -4.12 1.01
N THR A 18 -4.35 -5.15 1.40
CA THR A 18 -3.10 -5.02 2.15
C THR A 18 -2.07 -5.98 1.60
N SER A 19 -0.79 -5.63 1.74
CA SER A 19 0.32 -6.47 1.30
C SER A 19 1.54 -6.26 2.19
N CYS A 20 2.31 -7.33 2.43
CA CYS A 20 3.64 -7.25 3.06
C CYS A 20 4.74 -6.83 2.07
N ARG A 21 4.41 -6.67 0.78
CA ARG A 21 5.31 -6.14 -0.25
C ARG A 21 4.89 -4.72 -0.61
N THR A 22 5.84 -3.79 -0.52
CA THR A 22 5.64 -2.37 -0.84
C THR A 22 5.96 -2.07 -2.31
N VAL A 23 5.28 -1.09 -2.90
CA VAL A 23 5.46 -0.71 -4.32
C VAL A 23 6.77 0.04 -4.54
N ALA A 24 7.13 0.94 -3.62
CA ALA A 24 8.34 1.75 -3.72
C ALA A 24 9.65 0.96 -3.46
N LYS A 25 9.55 -0.31 -3.04
CA LYS A 25 10.69 -1.18 -2.71
C LYS A 25 11.69 -0.54 -1.75
N VAL A 26 11.21 0.30 -0.84
CA VAL A 26 12.02 0.93 0.21
C VAL A 26 12.28 -0.10 1.30
N GLN A 27 13.54 -0.30 1.63
CA GLN A 27 13.98 -1.25 2.65
C GLN A 27 15.13 -0.65 3.47
N VAL A 28 15.13 -0.89 4.78
CA VAL A 28 16.27 -0.60 5.63
C VAL A 28 17.32 -1.67 5.39
N VAL A 29 18.48 -1.25 4.90
CA VAL A 29 19.60 -2.16 4.60
C VAL A 29 20.54 -2.33 5.79
N GLU A 30 20.63 -1.32 6.66
CA GLU A 30 21.50 -1.31 7.82
C GLU A 30 20.99 -0.34 8.90
N VAL A 31 21.24 -0.68 10.16
CA VAL A 31 21.05 0.21 11.32
C VAL A 31 22.37 0.26 12.09
N VAL A 32 22.89 1.45 12.34
CA VAL A 32 24.18 1.67 13.03
C VAL A 32 24.02 2.58 14.25
N ARG A 33 24.90 2.41 15.25
CA ARG A 33 25.01 3.37 16.36
C ARG A 33 25.60 4.68 15.87
N THR A 34 25.04 5.80 16.32
CA THR A 34 25.46 7.15 15.94
C THR A 34 26.86 7.51 16.43
N GLU A 35 27.27 7.00 17.60
CA GLU A 35 28.55 7.36 18.22
C GLU A 35 29.71 6.57 17.64
N THR A 36 29.48 5.30 17.29
CA THR A 36 30.55 4.35 16.94
C THR A 36 30.48 3.84 15.51
N GLY A 37 29.38 4.10 14.79
CA GLY A 37 29.11 3.51 13.47
C GLY A 37 28.93 1.99 13.50
N THR A 38 28.82 1.36 14.67
CA THR A 38 28.74 -0.10 14.78
C THR A 38 27.36 -0.61 14.38
N PRO A 39 27.26 -1.68 13.56
CA PRO A 39 25.98 -2.27 13.18
C PRO A 39 25.18 -2.81 14.39
N VAL A 40 23.86 -2.69 14.32
CA VAL A 40 22.91 -3.13 15.33
C VAL A 40 21.92 -4.11 14.72
N ARG A 41 21.59 -5.16 15.48
CA ARG A 41 20.54 -6.10 15.08
C ARG A 41 19.19 -5.40 15.08
N PHE A 42 18.47 -5.49 13.97
CA PHE A 42 17.12 -4.94 13.82
C PHE A 42 16.20 -5.95 13.12
N SER A 43 14.89 -5.69 13.21
CA SER A 43 13.86 -6.31 12.39
C SER A 43 13.04 -5.22 11.72
N GLN A 44 12.44 -5.53 10.57
CA GLN A 44 11.60 -4.61 9.84
C GLN A 44 10.30 -5.33 9.45
N GLU A 45 9.16 -4.67 9.68
CA GLU A 45 7.88 -4.98 9.06
C GLU A 45 7.53 -3.86 8.10
N SER A 46 6.99 -4.20 6.93
CA SER A 46 6.53 -3.22 5.96
C SER A 46 5.19 -3.64 5.40
N ARG A 47 4.29 -2.67 5.27
CA ARG A 47 2.94 -2.90 4.75
C ARG A 47 2.59 -1.86 3.71
N LEU A 48 1.99 -2.33 2.64
CA LEU A 48 1.17 -1.51 1.77
C LEU A 48 -0.26 -1.64 2.25
N VAL A 49 -0.91 -0.51 2.44
CA VAL A 49 -2.32 -0.40 2.82
C VAL A 49 -3.01 0.52 1.84
N THR A 50 -4.21 0.15 1.43
CA THR A 50 -5.04 1.01 0.59
C THR A 50 -5.67 2.10 1.44
N GLU A 51 -5.49 3.35 1.02
CA GLU A 51 -6.21 4.49 1.60
C GLU A 51 -7.46 4.79 0.76
N SER A 52 -7.30 5.07 -0.54
CA SER A 52 -8.41 5.25 -1.48
C SER A 52 -8.05 4.61 -2.82
N TYR A 53 -8.84 3.61 -3.22
CA TYR A 53 -8.77 3.01 -4.55
C TYR A 53 -10.19 2.67 -5.01
N THR A 54 -10.65 3.36 -6.04
CA THR A 54 -11.98 3.21 -6.60
C THR A 54 -11.90 2.74 -8.05
N VAL A 55 -12.80 1.83 -8.41
CA VAL A 55 -13.10 1.55 -9.81
C VAL A 55 -14.23 2.49 -10.24
N PRO A 56 -14.01 3.40 -11.21
CA PRO A 56 -15.06 4.27 -11.72
C PRO A 56 -16.00 3.52 -12.68
N ALA A 57 -17.12 4.17 -13.00
CA ALA A 57 -18.11 3.67 -13.98
C ALA A 57 -17.54 3.58 -15.40
#